data_AF-R6ZKW5-F1
#
_entry.id   AF-R6ZKW5-F1
#
_cell.length_a   1.000
_cell.length_b   1.000
_cell.length_c   1.000
_cell.angle_alpha   90.00
_cell.angle_beta   90.00
_cell.angle_gamma   90.00
#
_symmetry.space_group_name_H-M   'P 1'
#
loop_
_entity.id
_entity.type
_entity.pdbx_description
1 polymer ?
#
loop_
_entity_poly.entity_id
_entity_poly.type
_entity_poly.pdbx_seq_one_letter_code
_entity_poly.pdbx_strand_id
1 'polypeptide(L)'
;MTAGVLLQKAGFKTEIYEKNALPGGQCTGWKREGYFIDNCIHWLTGTRPGSALHELWKEIGALGDDVELYEKEMFFSSKLDGQTLTFWRDKERTRKEMLELSPEDEEEINKLMKYVSMAETMTVPVDKPFDAMNLIDFMKLGMEQ
;
A
#
# COMPACT_ATOMS: atom_id res chain seq x y z
N MET A 1 12.36 -13.45 0.72
CA MET A 1 11.93 -13.93 -0.61
C MET A 1 12.32 -12.97 -1.73
N THR A 2 11.90 -11.71 -1.70
CA THR A 2 12.23 -10.67 -2.71
C THR A 2 13.72 -10.61 -3.09
N ALA A 3 14.61 -10.50 -2.09
CA ALA A 3 16.06 -10.48 -2.33
C ALA A 3 16.55 -11.74 -3.06
N GLY A 4 15.99 -12.91 -2.75
CA GLY A 4 16.33 -14.16 -3.42
C GLY A 4 15.95 -14.15 -4.90
N VAL A 5 14.75 -13.65 -5.22
CA VAL A 5 14.29 -13.51 -6.62
C VAL A 5 15.19 -12.55 -7.39
N LEU A 6 15.46 -11.36 -6.84
CA LEU A 6 16.29 -10.35 -7.50
C LEU A 6 17.74 -10.81 -7.71
N LEU A 7 18.34 -11.48 -6.71
CA LEU A 7 19.69 -12.03 -6.83
C LEU A 7 19.77 -13.15 -7.88
N GLN A 8 18.77 -14.03 -7.95
CA GLN A 8 18.74 -15.06 -9.00
C GLN A 8 18.60 -14.46 -10.39
N LYS A 9 17.77 -13.42 -10.56
CA LYS A 9 17.67 -12.68 -11.83
C LYS A 9 18.98 -12.00 -12.22
N ALA A 10 19.75 -11.55 -11.24
CA ALA A 10 21.09 -11.01 -11.44
C ALA A 10 22.16 -12.10 -11.70
N GLY A 11 21.78 -13.38 -11.80
CA GLY A 11 22.68 -14.50 -12.13
C GLY A 11 23.39 -15.13 -10.94
N PHE A 12 23.08 -14.71 -9.71
CA PHE A 12 23.64 -15.33 -8.51
C PHE A 12 22.91 -16.63 -8.19
N LYS A 13 23.69 -17.67 -7.86
CA LYS A 13 23.13 -18.87 -7.22
C LYS A 13 22.77 -18.53 -5.78
N THR A 14 21.50 -18.68 -5.41
CA THR A 14 21.03 -18.41 -4.04
C THR A 14 20.37 -19.63 -3.43
N GLU A 15 20.39 -19.66 -2.09
CA GLU A 15 19.69 -20.65 -1.29
C GLU A 15 18.94 -19.91 -0.17
N ILE A 16 17.67 -20.24 0.02
CA ILE A 16 16.80 -19.60 1.02
C ILE A 16 16.58 -20.61 2.14
N TYR A 17 17.03 -20.27 3.33
CA TYR A 17 16.81 -21.07 4.54
C TYR A 17 15.67 -20.47 5.35
N GLU A 18 14.66 -21.28 5.66
CA GLU A 18 13.52 -20.92 6.52
C GLU A 18 13.47 -21.93 7.67
N LYS A 19 13.36 -21.45 8.91
CA LYS A 19 13.32 -22.36 10.07
C LYS A 19 11.93 -23.00 10.21
N ASN A 20 10.89 -22.30 9.77
CA ASN A 20 9.51 -22.70 9.95
C ASN A 20 9.09 -23.68 8.86
N ALA A 21 8.00 -24.42 9.12
CA ALA A 21 7.48 -25.40 8.15
C ALA A 21 6.91 -24.74 6.87
N LEU A 22 6.52 -23.47 6.96
CA LEU A 22 5.99 -22.69 5.85
C LEU A 22 6.81 -21.40 5.68
N PRO A 23 7.09 -20.98 4.43
CA PRO A 23 7.68 -19.68 4.16
C PRO A 23 6.67 -18.56 4.38
N GLY A 24 7.18 -17.34 4.59
CA GLY A 24 6.36 -16.13 4.67
C GLY A 24 6.59 -15.31 5.95
N GLY A 25 7.13 -15.93 7.01
CA GLY A 25 7.40 -15.25 8.27
C GLY A 25 6.16 -14.50 8.78
N GLN A 26 6.29 -13.19 8.99
CA GLN A 26 5.19 -12.33 9.43
C GLN A 26 4.10 -12.08 8.38
N CYS A 27 4.24 -12.61 7.16
CA CYS A 27 3.25 -12.59 6.08
C CYS A 27 2.53 -13.93 5.89
N THR A 28 2.53 -14.81 6.91
CA THR A 28 1.93 -16.15 6.83
C THR A 28 0.55 -16.18 7.49
N GLY A 29 -0.49 -16.51 6.72
CA GLY A 29 -1.81 -16.86 7.25
C GLY A 29 -1.91 -18.34 7.64
N TRP A 30 -2.89 -18.69 8.48
CA TRP A 30 -3.10 -20.06 8.96
C TRP A 30 -4.59 -20.42 8.98
N LYS A 31 -4.90 -21.73 8.94
CA LYS A 31 -6.28 -22.24 8.96
C LYS A 31 -6.65 -22.84 10.31
N ARG A 32 -7.84 -22.53 10.81
CA ARG A 32 -8.42 -23.16 12.00
C ARG A 32 -9.92 -23.29 11.86
N GLU A 33 -10.44 -24.49 12.10
CA GLU A 33 -11.88 -24.76 12.14
C GLU A 33 -12.63 -24.27 10.88
N GLY A 34 -12.00 -24.38 9.71
CA GLY A 34 -12.57 -23.93 8.43
C GLY A 34 -12.34 -22.45 8.10
N TYR A 35 -11.79 -21.66 9.01
CA TYR A 35 -11.47 -20.24 8.82
C TYR A 35 -10.01 -20.04 8.42
N PHE A 36 -9.76 -19.09 7.52
CA PHE A 36 -8.41 -18.59 7.21
C PHE A 36 -8.16 -17.31 8.00
N ILE A 37 -7.06 -17.28 8.74
CA ILE A 37 -6.67 -16.19 9.63
C ILE A 37 -5.36 -15.61 9.10
N ASP A 38 -5.41 -14.36 8.69
CA ASP A 38 -4.28 -13.56 8.19
C ASP A 38 -4.14 -12.32 9.08
N ASN A 39 -2.96 -12.13 9.66
CA ASN A 39 -2.65 -11.00 10.55
C ASN A 39 -1.72 -9.97 9.91
N CYS A 40 -1.46 -10.11 8.62
CA CYS A 40 -0.30 -9.54 7.95
C CYS A 40 -0.69 -8.33 7.12
N ILE A 41 -1.54 -8.54 6.10
CA ILE A 41 -1.83 -7.54 5.08
C ILE A 41 -3.31 -7.14 5.17
N HIS A 42 -3.55 -5.94 5.70
CA HIS A 42 -4.89 -5.35 5.79
C HIS A 42 -5.24 -4.50 4.55
N TRP A 43 -4.21 -4.03 3.85
CA TRP A 43 -4.25 -3.34 2.56
C TRP A 43 -2.90 -3.47 1.85
N LEU A 44 -2.89 -3.40 0.53
CA LEU A 44 -1.69 -3.40 -0.31
C LEU A 44 -1.68 -2.14 -1.18
N THR A 45 -0.57 -1.41 -1.18
CA THR A 45 -0.38 -0.22 -2.03
C THR A 45 0.46 -0.56 -3.26
N GLY A 46 0.42 0.30 -4.28
CA GLY A 46 1.15 0.08 -5.53
C GLY A 46 0.58 -1.04 -6.39
N THR A 47 -0.72 -1.32 -6.29
CA THR A 47 -1.40 -2.32 -7.13
C THR A 47 -1.96 -1.73 -8.43
N ARG A 48 -1.87 -0.41 -8.65
CA ARG A 48 -2.33 0.25 -9.87
C ARG A 48 -1.42 -0.12 -11.06
N PRO A 49 -1.97 -0.69 -12.15
CA PRO A 49 -1.19 -1.00 -13.36
C PRO A 49 -0.42 0.22 -13.87
N GLY A 50 0.80 0.01 -14.37
CA GLY A 50 1.67 1.07 -14.87
C GLY A 50 2.39 1.89 -13.79
N SER A 51 2.17 1.60 -12.51
CA SER A 51 3.03 2.14 -11.43
C SER A 51 4.29 1.28 -11.26
N ALA A 52 5.42 1.91 -10.93
CA ALA A 52 6.69 1.19 -10.77
C ALA A 52 6.61 0.08 -9.70
N LEU A 53 5.86 0.32 -8.61
CA LEU A 53 5.64 -0.67 -7.57
C LEU A 53 4.75 -1.84 -8.03
N HIS A 54 3.78 -1.60 -8.92
CA HIS A 54 2.97 -2.67 -9.52
C HIS A 54 3.85 -3.59 -10.39
N GLU A 55 4.69 -3.00 -11.22
CA GLU A 55 5.61 -3.77 -12.06
C GLU A 55 6.59 -4.58 -11.21
N LEU A 56 7.12 -4.00 -10.12
CA LEU A 56 7.94 -4.74 -9.16
C LEU A 56 7.16 -5.92 -8.54
N TRP A 57 5.90 -5.71 -8.14
CA TRP A 57 5.08 -6.79 -7.58
C TRP A 57 4.86 -7.93 -8.56
N LYS A 58 4.58 -7.62 -9.82
CA LYS A 58 4.50 -8.62 -10.89
C LYS A 58 5.84 -9.32 -11.09
N GLU A 59 6.92 -8.53 -11.14
CA GLU A 59 8.26 -9.00 -11.39
C GLU A 59 8.69 -10.07 -10.38
N ILE A 60 8.35 -9.87 -9.10
CA ILE A 60 8.73 -10.78 -8.01
C ILE A 60 7.68 -11.88 -7.75
N GLY A 61 6.59 -11.90 -8.53
CA GLY A 61 5.51 -12.88 -8.42
C GLY A 61 4.52 -12.63 -7.27
N ALA A 62 4.53 -11.45 -6.66
CA ALA A 62 3.57 -11.09 -5.60
C ALA A 62 2.17 -10.75 -6.16
N LEU A 63 2.10 -10.24 -7.38
CA LEU A 63 0.87 -10.07 -8.17
C LEU A 63 0.92 -10.96 -9.40
N GLY A 64 0.92 -12.28 -9.18
CA GLY A 64 0.82 -13.27 -10.25
C GLY A 64 -0.56 -13.29 -10.91
N ASP A 65 -0.69 -14.01 -12.03
CA ASP A 65 -1.94 -14.12 -12.78
C ASP A 65 -3.08 -14.82 -11.99
N ASP A 66 -2.72 -15.53 -10.91
CA ASP A 66 -3.63 -16.23 -10.00
C ASP A 66 -4.04 -15.41 -8.77
N VAL A 67 -3.55 -14.17 -8.64
CA VAL A 67 -3.84 -13.28 -7.51
C VAL A 67 -5.00 -12.35 -7.85
N GLU A 68 -6.15 -12.57 -7.23
CA GLU A 68 -7.29 -11.67 -7.33
C GLU A 68 -7.13 -10.47 -6.38
N LEU A 69 -7.22 -9.26 -6.93
CA LEU A 69 -7.19 -8.03 -6.15
C LEU A 69 -8.60 -7.57 -5.81
N TYR A 70 -8.89 -7.49 -4.51
CA TYR A 70 -10.13 -6.88 -4.04
C TYR A 70 -9.96 -5.37 -3.84
N GLU A 71 -10.61 -4.58 -4.70
CA GLU A 71 -10.63 -3.13 -4.58
C GLU A 71 -11.63 -2.66 -3.52
N LYS A 72 -11.14 -2.47 -2.30
CA LYS A 72 -11.95 -1.92 -1.21
C LYS A 72 -12.43 -0.50 -1.55
N GLU A 73 -13.72 -0.26 -1.35
CA GLU A 73 -14.36 1.07 -1.49
C GLU A 73 -13.91 2.05 -0.39
N MET A 74 -13.44 1.53 0.74
CA MET A 74 -13.01 2.30 1.90
C MET A 74 -11.71 1.76 2.50
N PHE A 75 -10.99 2.65 3.17
CA PHE A 75 -9.79 2.34 3.93
C PHE A 75 -10.16 1.79 5.32
N PHE A 76 -10.87 2.59 6.13
CA PHE A 76 -11.48 2.17 7.39
C PHE A 76 -12.67 3.07 7.76
N SER A 77 -13.47 2.62 8.74
CA SER A 77 -14.51 3.44 9.38
C SER A 77 -14.25 3.54 10.88
N SER A 78 -14.42 4.72 11.45
CA SER A 78 -14.48 4.96 12.88
C SER A 78 -15.94 5.09 13.31
N LYS A 79 -16.29 4.48 14.45
CA LYS A 79 -17.65 4.49 14.99
C LYS A 79 -17.63 4.87 16.46
N LEU A 80 -18.42 5.86 16.83
CA LEU A 80 -18.53 6.34 18.21
C LEU A 80 -19.94 6.89 18.43
N ASP A 81 -20.61 6.48 19.52
CA ASP A 81 -21.92 7.00 19.95
C ASP A 81 -22.99 7.02 18.83
N GLY A 82 -23.03 5.95 18.02
CA GLY A 82 -23.96 5.82 16.90
C GLY A 82 -23.57 6.58 15.63
N GLN A 83 -22.52 7.40 15.68
CA GLN A 83 -21.97 8.11 14.55
C GLN A 83 -20.92 7.25 13.84
N THR A 84 -20.81 7.39 12.52
CA THR A 84 -19.82 6.70 11.70
C THR A 84 -19.14 7.70 10.78
N LEU A 85 -17.81 7.74 10.82
CA LEU A 85 -16.99 8.47 9.85
C LEU A 85 -16.17 7.46 9.06
N THR A 86 -16.25 7.50 7.74
CA THR A 86 -15.53 6.55 6.88
C THR A 86 -14.52 7.26 6.00
N PHE A 87 -13.30 6.71 5.96
CA PHE A 87 -12.28 7.11 5.00
C PHE A 87 -12.51 6.33 3.72
N TRP A 88 -13.29 6.91 2.82
CA TRP A 88 -13.61 6.35 1.53
C TRP A 88 -12.43 6.51 0.57
N ARG A 89 -12.37 5.65 -0.45
CA ARG A 89 -11.53 5.87 -1.63
C ARG A 89 -11.94 7.16 -2.36
N ASP A 90 -13.23 7.49 -2.33
CA ASP A 90 -13.75 8.80 -2.74
C ASP A 90 -13.50 9.84 -1.63
N LYS A 91 -12.46 10.66 -1.81
CA LYS A 91 -12.11 11.70 -0.84
C LYS A 91 -13.18 12.78 -0.67
N GLU A 92 -14.01 13.05 -1.69
CA GLU A 92 -15.10 14.03 -1.56
C GLU A 92 -16.22 13.48 -0.70
N ARG A 93 -16.50 12.18 -0.79
CA ARG A 93 -17.42 11.51 0.14
C ARG A 93 -16.91 11.58 1.57
N THR A 94 -15.61 11.34 1.78
CA THR A 94 -14.96 11.48 3.10
C THR A 94 -15.07 12.90 3.63
N ARG A 95 -14.73 13.90 2.80
CA ARG A 95 -14.83 15.33 3.13
C ARG A 95 -16.25 15.72 3.55
N LYS A 96 -17.25 15.28 2.78
CA LYS A 96 -18.66 15.54 3.08
C LYS A 96 -19.06 14.98 4.44
N GLU A 97 -18.74 13.72 4.73
CA GLU A 97 -19.05 13.09 6.03
C GLU A 97 -18.34 13.81 7.20
N MET A 98 -17.09 14.28 7.00
CA MET A 98 -16.39 15.08 8.01
C MET A 98 -17.07 16.43 8.29
N LEU A 99 -17.48 17.15 7.23
CA LEU A 99 -18.15 18.45 7.36
C LEU A 99 -19.56 18.35 7.93
N GLU A 100 -20.28 17.26 7.63
CA GLU A 100 -21.59 16.97 8.23
C GLU A 100 -21.47 16.65 9.73
N LEU A 101 -20.37 16.02 10.13
CA LEU A 101 -20.10 15.63 11.52
C LEU A 101 -19.58 16.80 12.37
N SER A 102 -18.70 17.63 11.81
CA SER A 102 -18.03 18.75 12.51
C SER A 102 -17.90 19.97 11.59
N PRO A 103 -18.98 20.73 11.35
CA PRO A 103 -18.94 21.91 10.49
C PRO A 103 -18.02 23.01 11.03
N GLU A 104 -17.77 23.07 12.34
CA GLU A 104 -16.83 24.00 12.97
C GLU A 104 -15.37 23.79 12.54
N ASP A 105 -15.01 22.58 12.09
CA ASP A 105 -13.66 22.21 11.67
C ASP A 105 -13.42 22.40 10.16
N GLU A 106 -14.31 23.13 9.46
CA GLU A 106 -14.31 23.26 8.00
C GLU A 106 -12.93 23.65 7.43
N GLU A 107 -12.24 24.59 8.04
CA GLU A 107 -10.92 25.05 7.57
C GLU A 107 -9.89 23.91 7.61
N GLU A 108 -9.78 23.19 8.73
CA GLU A 108 -8.81 22.11 8.90
C GLU A 108 -9.18 20.86 8.09
N ILE A 109 -10.47 20.57 7.93
CA ILE A 109 -10.95 19.49 7.06
C ILE A 109 -10.56 19.75 5.61
N ASN A 110 -10.83 20.97 5.10
CA ASN A 110 -10.49 21.31 3.71
C ASN A 110 -8.96 21.30 3.50
N LYS A 111 -8.19 21.71 4.51
CA LYS A 111 -6.72 21.64 4.48
C LYS A 111 -6.20 20.21 4.47
N LEU A 112 -6.79 19.30 5.26
CA LEU A 112 -6.49 17.87 5.19
C LEU A 112 -6.77 17.31 3.79
N MET A 113 -7.93 17.61 3.21
CA MET A 113 -8.30 17.11 1.87
C MET A 113 -7.39 17.65 0.76
N LYS A 114 -6.91 18.90 0.92
CA LYS A 114 -5.87 19.46 0.06
C LYS A 114 -4.58 18.64 0.17
N TYR A 115 -4.12 18.31 1.37
CA TYR A 115 -2.91 17.50 1.54
C TYR A 115 -3.06 16.06 1.07
N VAL A 116 -4.23 15.45 1.24
CA VAL A 116 -4.54 14.14 0.65
C VAL A 116 -4.41 14.21 -0.87
N SER A 117 -4.96 15.25 -1.51
CA SER A 117 -4.84 15.45 -2.95
C SER A 117 -3.39 15.65 -3.41
N MET A 118 -2.56 16.29 -2.60
CA MET A 118 -1.12 16.41 -2.87
C MET A 118 -0.39 15.09 -2.68
N ALA A 119 -0.80 14.25 -1.72
CA ALA A 119 -0.18 12.96 -1.49
C ALA A 119 -0.52 11.93 -2.59
N GLU A 120 -1.66 12.09 -3.27
CA GLU A 120 -2.08 11.21 -4.39
C GLU A 120 -1.12 11.25 -5.58
N THR A 121 -0.35 12.33 -5.75
CA THR A 121 0.66 12.45 -6.82
C THR A 121 1.97 11.77 -6.47
N MET A 122 2.16 11.38 -5.21
CA MET A 122 3.42 10.74 -4.78
C MET A 122 3.51 9.31 -5.29
N THR A 123 4.66 8.99 -5.91
CA THR A 123 5.03 7.64 -6.32
C THR A 123 6.05 7.06 -5.34
N VAL A 124 5.97 5.76 -5.09
CA VAL A 124 7.00 5.05 -4.30
C VAL A 124 8.19 4.77 -5.22
N PRO A 125 9.38 5.33 -4.96
CA PRO A 125 10.55 5.03 -5.76
C PRO A 125 10.98 3.58 -5.52
N VAL A 126 11.08 2.80 -6.60
CA VAL A 126 11.53 1.39 -6.55
C VAL A 126 12.98 1.21 -6.94
N ASP A 127 13.56 2.16 -7.69
CA ASP A 127 14.91 2.03 -8.26
C ASP A 127 16.02 2.23 -7.23
N LYS A 128 15.89 3.26 -6.39
CA LYS A 128 16.86 3.58 -5.34
C LYS A 128 16.15 3.93 -4.04
N PRO A 129 16.61 3.41 -2.91
CA PRO A 129 16.14 3.88 -1.61
C PRO A 129 16.63 5.31 -1.36
N PHE A 130 15.88 6.06 -0.55
CA PHE A 130 16.13 7.49 -0.32
C PHE A 130 17.54 7.80 0.23
N ASP A 131 18.10 6.90 1.03
CA ASP A 131 19.44 7.00 1.59
C ASP A 131 20.56 6.79 0.56
N ALA A 132 20.25 6.20 -0.59
CA ALA A 132 21.16 6.00 -1.72
C ALA A 132 20.93 7.00 -2.87
N MET A 133 19.98 7.93 -2.74
CA MET A 133 19.67 8.93 -3.77
C MET A 133 20.69 10.08 -3.76
N ASN A 134 21.09 10.51 -4.96
CA ASN A 134 21.84 11.76 -5.14
C ASN A 134 20.89 12.92 -5.53
N LEU A 135 21.45 14.14 -5.64
CA LEU A 135 20.67 15.34 -5.98
C LEU A 135 19.89 15.22 -7.31
N ILE A 136 20.42 14.52 -8.31
CA ILE A 136 19.74 14.31 -9.60
C ILE A 136 18.56 13.35 -9.43
N ASP A 137 18.72 12.30 -8.63
CA ASP A 137 17.65 11.35 -8.33
C ASP A 137 16.48 12.08 -7.62
N PHE A 138 16.78 12.97 -6.66
CA PHE A 138 15.75 13.80 -6.01
C PHE A 138 15.05 14.77 -6.97
N MET A 139 15.80 15.39 -7.90
CA MET A 139 15.19 16.26 -8.92
C MET A 139 14.23 15.49 -9.82
N LYS A 140 14.61 14.28 -10.26
CA LYS A 140 13.73 13.41 -11.07
C LYS A 140 12.46 13.02 -10.32
N LEU A 141 12.58 12.62 -9.05
CA LEU A 141 11.43 12.28 -8.22
C LEU A 141 10.45 13.46 -8.05
N GLY A 142 10.94 14.69 -8.01
CA GLY A 142 10.11 15.90 -7.97
C GLY A 142 9.41 16.22 -9.31
N MET A 143 9.93 15.72 -10.43
CA MET A 143 9.37 15.94 -11.78
C MET A 143 8.38 14.85 -12.22
N GLU A 144 8.40 13.68 -11.57
CA GLU A 144 7.50 12.55 -11.84
C GLU A 144 6.13 12.65 -11.11
N GLN A 145 5.91 13.75 -10.36
CA GLN A 145 4.68 14.04 -9.62
C GLN A 145 3.72 14.95 -10.38
#